data_AF-A0A7W0TWH2-F1
#
_entry.id   AF-A0A7W0TWH2-F1
#
_cell.length_a   1.000
_cell.length_b   1.000
_cell.length_c   1.000
_cell.angle_alpha   90.00
_cell.angle_beta   90.00
_cell.angle_gamma   90.00
#
_symmetry.space_group_name_H-M   'P 1'
#
loop_
_entity.id
_entity.type
_entity.pdbx_description
1 polymer ?
#
loop_
_entity_poly.entity_id
_entity_poly.type
_entity_poly.pdbx_seq_one_letter_code
_entity_poly.pdbx_strand_id
1 'polypeptide(L)'
;MIEVGLQPSAVAGTSRFVRYAFMPNRLLYCGGDDNRAIFDYALEAVREPPLETMLRKFAGAMPYLSLIARGNGIADPFDDRVVEAYWIGNELLDRVEVRDLYASLRERYAKQLSPKLMDLVAGKAPAGARPHHSFHVFDVWRNVDRLSGDVLATLDNCRISWG
;
A
#
# COMPACT_ATOMS: atom_id res chain seq x y z
N MET A 1 -23.73 -11.01 -23.47
CA MET A 1 -22.67 -9.99 -23.35
C MET A 1 -22.83 -9.37 -21.99
N ILE A 2 -21.97 -9.72 -21.02
CA ILE A 2 -22.01 -9.11 -19.69
C ILE A 2 -21.24 -7.80 -19.83
N GLU A 3 -21.92 -6.67 -19.75
CA GLU A 3 -21.25 -5.39 -19.51
C GLU A 3 -20.61 -5.47 -18.13
N VAL A 4 -19.29 -5.69 -18.11
CA VAL A 4 -18.48 -5.54 -16.89
C VAL A 4 -18.28 -4.03 -16.69
N GLY A 5 -19.36 -3.34 -16.33
CA GLY A 5 -19.26 -1.97 -15.81
C GLY A 5 -18.48 -2.04 -14.51
N LEU A 6 -17.29 -1.44 -14.47
CA LEU A 6 -16.50 -1.32 -13.25
C LEU A 6 -17.35 -0.67 -12.16
N GLN A 7 -17.32 -1.23 -10.96
CA GLN A 7 -18.05 -0.68 -9.83
C GLN A 7 -17.53 0.74 -9.54
N PRO A 8 -18.39 1.75 -9.29
CA PRO A 8 -17.96 3.12 -8.97
C PRO A 8 -16.93 3.20 -7.83
N SER A 9 -17.01 2.29 -6.85
CA SER A 9 -16.03 2.14 -5.76
C SER A 9 -14.61 1.83 -6.26
N ALA A 10 -14.48 0.99 -7.29
CA ALA A 10 -13.20 0.55 -7.84
C ALA A 10 -12.46 1.68 -8.56
N VAL A 11 -13.20 2.55 -9.26
CA VAL A 11 -12.64 3.76 -9.89
C VAL A 11 -12.23 4.77 -8.82
N ALA A 12 -13.13 5.05 -7.85
CA ALA A 12 -12.85 5.98 -6.76
C ALA A 12 -11.61 5.57 -5.95
N GLY A 13 -11.52 4.30 -5.56
CA GLY A 13 -10.37 3.78 -4.83
C GLY A 13 -9.08 3.80 -5.64
N THR A 14 -9.14 3.52 -6.95
CA THR A 14 -7.97 3.66 -7.82
C THR A 14 -7.50 5.11 -7.89
N SER A 15 -8.39 6.07 -8.14
CA SER A 15 -8.04 7.48 -8.15
C SER A 15 -7.47 7.94 -6.80
N ARG A 16 -8.04 7.49 -5.67
CA ARG A 16 -7.51 7.76 -4.33
C ARG A 16 -6.10 7.18 -4.16
N PHE A 17 -5.88 5.94 -4.60
CA PHE A 17 -4.58 5.28 -4.49
C PHE A 17 -3.52 6.08 -5.25
N VAL A 18 -3.82 6.46 -6.49
CA VAL A 18 -2.90 7.23 -7.32
C VAL A 18 -2.59 8.60 -6.71
N ARG A 19 -3.58 9.30 -6.16
CA ARG A 19 -3.37 10.60 -5.49
C ARG A 19 -2.33 10.52 -4.37
N TYR A 20 -2.44 9.54 -3.48
CA TYR A 20 -1.49 9.38 -2.38
C TYR A 20 -0.15 8.77 -2.82
N ALA A 21 -0.15 7.91 -3.84
CA ALA A 21 1.07 7.32 -4.38
C ALA A 21 1.89 8.29 -5.26
N PHE A 22 1.28 9.37 -5.77
CA PHE A 22 1.86 10.19 -6.84
C PHE A 22 3.26 10.73 -6.52
N MET A 23 3.43 11.46 -5.40
CA MET A 23 4.72 12.06 -5.08
C MET A 23 5.83 11.04 -4.83
N PRO A 24 5.67 10.03 -3.95
CA PRO A 24 6.72 9.04 -3.74
C PRO A 24 7.00 8.20 -5.00
N ASN A 25 6.00 7.92 -5.84
CA ASN A 25 6.22 7.23 -7.12
C ASN A 25 6.95 8.10 -8.14
N ARG A 26 6.65 9.40 -8.22
CA ARG A 26 7.38 10.36 -9.05
C ARG A 26 8.86 10.48 -8.65
N LEU A 27 9.15 10.32 -7.36
CA LEU A 27 10.51 10.27 -6.80
C LEU A 27 11.16 8.87 -6.87
N LEU A 28 10.48 7.90 -7.51
CA LEU A 28 10.93 6.51 -7.70
C LEU A 28 11.11 5.70 -6.40
N TYR A 29 10.43 6.09 -5.32
CA TYR A 29 10.47 5.35 -4.04
C TYR A 29 9.57 4.11 -4.04
N CYS A 30 8.54 4.09 -4.91
CA CYS A 30 7.61 2.97 -5.03
C CYS A 30 7.03 2.90 -6.45
N GLY A 31 6.39 1.78 -6.79
CA GLY A 31 5.75 1.58 -8.09
C GLY A 31 6.75 1.32 -9.23
N GLY A 32 6.26 1.42 -10.46
CA GLY A 32 7.07 1.34 -11.68
C GLY A 32 7.43 2.71 -12.27
N ASP A 33 8.03 2.70 -13.44
CA ASP A 33 8.40 3.87 -14.26
C ASP A 33 7.22 4.50 -15.03
N ASP A 34 6.02 3.91 -14.97
CA ASP A 34 4.80 4.37 -15.66
C ASP A 34 4.04 5.50 -14.91
N ASN A 35 4.72 6.27 -14.05
CA ASN A 35 4.08 7.22 -13.13
C ASN A 35 3.11 8.21 -13.81
N ARG A 36 3.47 8.71 -15.00
CA ARG A 36 2.67 9.64 -15.79
C ARG A 36 1.41 8.97 -16.34
N ALA A 37 1.55 7.77 -16.90
CA ALA A 37 0.41 7.03 -17.44
C ALA A 37 -0.61 6.70 -16.33
N ILE A 38 -0.13 6.25 -15.16
CA ILE A 38 -0.99 5.98 -13.99
C ILE A 38 -1.77 7.24 -13.57
N PHE A 39 -1.10 8.41 -13.59
CA PHE A 39 -1.73 9.68 -13.25
C PHE A 39 -2.80 10.09 -14.28
N ASP A 40 -2.53 9.92 -15.57
CA ASP A 40 -3.48 10.23 -16.65
C ASP A 40 -4.77 9.39 -16.50
N TYR A 41 -4.66 8.08 -16.23
CA TYR A 41 -5.82 7.23 -15.92
C TYR A 41 -6.64 7.71 -14.72
N ALA A 42 -5.97 8.19 -13.66
CA ALA A 42 -6.65 8.68 -12.47
C ALA A 42 -7.40 10.01 -12.71
N LEU A 43 -6.91 10.86 -13.61
CA LEU A 43 -7.58 12.09 -14.04
C LEU A 43 -8.82 11.80 -14.89
N GLU A 44 -8.74 10.82 -15.78
CA GLU A 44 -9.85 10.38 -16.63
C GLU A 44 -10.90 9.57 -15.87
N ALA A 45 -10.60 9.19 -14.61
CA ALA A 45 -11.44 8.31 -13.79
C ALA A 45 -11.76 6.98 -14.51
N VAL A 46 -10.77 6.43 -15.21
CA VAL A 46 -10.86 5.17 -15.94
C VAL A 46 -9.98 4.13 -15.26
N ARG A 47 -10.47 2.89 -15.17
CA ARG A 47 -9.71 1.75 -14.67
C ARG A 47 -9.78 0.59 -15.66
N GLU A 48 -8.93 0.62 -16.68
CA GLU A 48 -8.88 -0.42 -17.69
C GLU A 48 -7.43 -0.87 -17.95
N PRO A 49 -7.21 -2.02 -18.60
CA PRO A 49 -5.87 -2.43 -18.98
C PRO A 49 -5.16 -1.34 -19.81
N PRO A 50 -3.87 -1.05 -19.54
CA PRO A 50 -2.94 -1.81 -18.71
C PRO A 50 -2.81 -1.32 -17.25
N LEU A 51 -3.68 -0.42 -16.77
CA LEU A 51 -3.53 0.23 -15.46
C LEU A 51 -3.35 -0.76 -14.30
N GLU A 52 -4.13 -1.84 -14.28
CA GLU A 52 -4.04 -2.84 -13.21
C GLU A 52 -2.65 -3.48 -13.10
N THR A 53 -1.99 -3.70 -14.25
CA THR A 53 -0.62 -4.22 -14.30
C THR A 53 0.37 -3.22 -13.71
N MET A 54 0.17 -1.92 -13.97
CA MET A 54 1.00 -0.86 -13.42
C MET A 54 0.81 -0.74 -11.90
N LEU A 55 -0.45 -0.77 -11.42
CA LEU A 55 -0.78 -0.71 -10.00
C LEU A 55 -0.22 -1.91 -9.21
N ARG A 56 -0.11 -3.09 -9.82
CA ARG A 56 0.53 -4.26 -9.20
C ARG A 56 2.03 -4.08 -8.96
N LYS A 57 2.70 -3.14 -9.63
CA LYS A 57 4.12 -2.82 -9.41
C LYS A 57 4.37 -2.15 -8.05
N PHE A 58 3.33 -1.68 -7.35
CA PHE A 58 3.44 -1.15 -5.98
C PHE A 58 3.59 -2.29 -4.95
N ALA A 59 4.69 -3.03 -5.03
CA ALA A 59 4.98 -4.23 -4.23
C ALA A 59 5.00 -3.97 -2.71
N GLY A 60 5.25 -2.72 -2.29
CA GLY A 60 5.13 -2.27 -0.90
C GLY A 60 3.68 -2.28 -0.42
N ALA A 61 2.76 -1.69 -1.20
CA ALA A 61 1.37 -1.46 -0.82
C ALA A 61 0.45 -2.66 -1.07
N MET A 62 0.62 -3.36 -2.20
CA MET A 62 -0.28 -4.43 -2.65
C MET A 62 -0.59 -5.50 -1.59
N PRO A 63 0.39 -6.01 -0.81
CA PRO A 63 0.09 -7.02 0.20
C PRO A 63 -0.76 -6.48 1.36
N TYR A 64 -0.63 -5.18 1.71
CA TYR A 64 -1.46 -4.56 2.74
C TYR A 64 -2.89 -4.36 2.24
N LEU A 65 -3.07 -3.84 1.03
CA LEU A 65 -4.40 -3.68 0.41
C LEU A 65 -5.12 -5.04 0.31
N SER A 66 -4.41 -6.07 -0.14
CA SER A 66 -4.95 -7.43 -0.25
C SER A 66 -5.31 -8.03 1.13
N LEU A 67 -4.51 -7.74 2.14
CA LEU A 67 -4.76 -8.18 3.52
C LEU A 67 -6.00 -7.50 4.11
N ILE A 68 -6.14 -6.19 3.95
CA ILE A 68 -7.31 -5.42 4.38
C ILE A 68 -8.56 -5.93 3.66
N ALA A 69 -8.51 -6.04 2.34
CA ALA A 69 -9.63 -6.50 1.53
C ALA A 69 -10.10 -7.89 1.97
N ARG A 70 -9.17 -8.85 2.09
CA ARG A 70 -9.47 -10.22 2.54
C ARG A 70 -10.06 -10.25 3.96
N GLY A 71 -9.47 -9.53 4.91
CA GLY A 71 -9.96 -9.46 6.30
C GLY A 71 -11.38 -8.90 6.41
N ASN A 72 -11.83 -8.18 5.39
CA ASN A 72 -13.15 -7.56 5.35
C ASN A 72 -14.11 -8.19 4.32
N GLY A 73 -13.73 -9.31 3.68
CA GLY A 73 -14.55 -9.96 2.66
C GLY A 73 -14.78 -9.12 1.39
N ILE A 74 -13.87 -8.18 1.11
CA ILE A 74 -13.90 -7.32 -0.08
C ILE A 74 -13.03 -7.97 -1.16
N ALA A 75 -13.60 -8.19 -2.35
CA ALA A 75 -12.91 -8.88 -3.43
C ALA A 75 -11.80 -8.03 -4.08
N ASP A 76 -12.04 -6.72 -4.22
CA ASP A 76 -11.15 -5.81 -4.92
C ASP A 76 -10.23 -5.07 -3.93
N PRO A 77 -8.90 -5.26 -3.99
CA PRO A 77 -7.96 -4.53 -3.13
C PRO A 77 -7.93 -3.02 -3.41
N PHE A 78 -8.50 -2.57 -4.52
CA PHE A 78 -8.65 -1.16 -4.88
C PHE A 78 -10.08 -0.62 -4.64
N ASP A 79 -10.92 -1.34 -3.88
CA ASP A 79 -12.16 -0.75 -3.34
C ASP A 79 -11.82 0.50 -2.52
N ASP A 80 -12.61 1.56 -2.67
CA ASP A 80 -12.31 2.87 -2.08
C ASP A 80 -12.09 2.81 -0.57
N ARG A 81 -12.86 1.98 0.14
CA ARG A 81 -12.75 1.81 1.60
C ARG A 81 -11.45 1.11 1.99
N VAL A 82 -10.98 0.16 1.18
CA VAL A 82 -9.70 -0.55 1.40
C VAL A 82 -8.53 0.41 1.19
N VAL A 83 -8.58 1.20 0.12
CA VAL A 83 -7.55 2.18 -0.20
C VAL A 83 -7.49 3.28 0.87
N GLU A 84 -8.65 3.75 1.33
CA GLU A 84 -8.75 4.67 2.48
C GLU A 84 -8.11 4.09 3.74
N ALA A 85 -8.44 2.84 4.08
CA ALA A 85 -7.90 2.16 5.24
C ALA A 85 -6.36 2.09 5.21
N TYR A 86 -5.79 1.85 4.03
CA TYR A 86 -4.34 1.79 3.86
C TYR A 86 -3.67 3.16 4.02
N TRP A 87 -4.20 4.23 3.40
CA TRP A 87 -3.53 5.53 3.36
C TRP A 87 -3.82 6.43 4.55
N ILE A 88 -5.07 6.46 5.01
CA ILE A 88 -5.59 7.40 6.01
C ILE A 88 -5.99 6.66 7.30
N GLY A 89 -6.51 5.44 7.15
CA GLY A 89 -7.08 4.64 8.23
C GLY A 89 -8.60 4.78 8.34
N ASN A 90 -9.27 3.66 8.63
CA ASN A 90 -10.69 3.56 8.96
C ASN A 90 -10.96 2.22 9.69
N GLU A 91 -12.24 1.92 9.99
CA GLU A 91 -12.63 0.72 10.75
C GLU A 91 -12.24 -0.63 10.13
N LEU A 92 -11.90 -0.69 8.83
CA LEU A 92 -11.51 -1.95 8.19
C LEU A 92 -10.21 -2.51 8.76
N LEU A 93 -9.36 -1.65 9.32
CA LEU A 93 -8.10 -2.05 9.97
C LEU A 93 -8.33 -2.90 11.21
N ASP A 94 -9.45 -2.72 11.92
CA ASP A 94 -9.75 -3.46 13.15
C ASP A 94 -10.16 -4.91 12.90
N ARG A 95 -10.57 -5.23 11.67
CA ARG A 95 -10.96 -6.58 11.26
C ARG A 95 -9.80 -7.38 10.68
N VAL A 96 -8.61 -6.79 10.58
CA VAL A 96 -7.42 -7.51 10.12
C VAL A 96 -6.82 -8.27 11.30
N GLU A 97 -6.85 -9.60 11.19
CA GLU A 97 -6.27 -10.48 12.20
C GLU A 97 -4.77 -10.22 12.40
N VAL A 98 -4.36 -10.10 13.66
CA VAL A 98 -2.96 -9.89 14.05
C VAL A 98 -2.03 -10.94 13.46
N ARG A 99 -2.47 -12.21 13.46
CA ARG A 99 -1.69 -13.34 12.93
C ARG A 99 -1.44 -13.20 11.42
N ASP A 100 -2.37 -12.63 10.68
CA ASP A 100 -2.27 -12.49 9.23
C ASP A 100 -1.28 -11.39 8.87
N LEU A 101 -1.30 -10.25 9.58
CA LEU A 101 -0.28 -9.21 9.42
C LEU A 101 1.10 -9.73 9.80
N TYR A 102 1.22 -10.43 10.92
CA TYR A 102 2.48 -11.04 11.36
C TYR A 102 3.04 -12.01 10.30
N ALA A 103 2.21 -12.93 9.80
CA ALA A 103 2.60 -13.88 8.77
C ALA A 103 3.04 -13.18 7.47
N SER A 104 2.26 -12.18 7.01
CA SER A 104 2.58 -11.41 5.81
C SER A 104 3.93 -10.70 5.92
N LEU A 105 4.25 -10.12 7.08
CA LEU A 105 5.55 -9.47 7.31
C LEU A 105 6.70 -10.47 7.23
N ARG A 106 6.57 -11.64 7.87
CA ARG A 106 7.64 -12.67 7.83
C ARG A 106 7.83 -13.22 6.43
N GLU A 107 6.75 -13.54 5.73
CA GLU A 107 6.80 -14.06 4.36
C GLU A 107 7.59 -13.13 3.43
N ARG A 108 7.33 -11.82 3.52
CA ARG A 108 7.93 -10.81 2.64
C ARG A 108 9.39 -10.50 2.97
N TYR A 109 9.72 -10.42 4.26
CA TYR A 109 10.95 -9.76 4.70
C TYR A 109 11.95 -10.66 5.43
N ALA A 110 11.62 -11.92 5.75
CA ALA A 110 12.52 -12.81 6.48
C ALA A 110 13.85 -13.09 5.76
N LYS A 111 13.90 -12.97 4.44
CA LYS A 111 15.14 -13.12 3.65
C LYS A 111 15.94 -11.81 3.53
N GLN A 112 15.31 -10.66 3.78
CA GLN A 112 15.91 -9.34 3.62
C GLN A 112 16.41 -8.77 4.95
N LEU A 113 15.75 -9.10 6.06
CA LEU A 113 16.07 -8.64 7.39
C LEU A 113 16.86 -9.70 8.18
N SER A 114 17.72 -9.24 9.09
CA SER A 114 18.31 -10.14 10.09
C SER A 114 17.22 -10.71 11.02
N PRO A 115 17.41 -11.89 11.64
CA PRO A 115 16.41 -12.49 12.53
C PRO A 115 15.94 -11.53 13.63
N LYS A 116 16.89 -10.82 14.29
CA LYS A 116 16.59 -9.84 15.33
C LYS A 116 15.73 -8.67 14.82
N LEU A 117 16.03 -8.16 13.63
CA LEU A 117 15.28 -7.05 13.04
C LEU A 117 13.90 -7.51 12.56
N MET A 118 13.82 -8.72 12.02
CA MET A 118 12.56 -9.35 11.64
C MET A 118 11.64 -9.55 12.85
N ASP A 119 12.17 -10.02 13.99
CA ASP A 119 11.41 -10.13 15.25
C ASP A 119 10.91 -8.75 15.72
N LEU A 120 11.75 -7.72 15.64
CA LEU A 120 11.36 -6.35 16.01
C LEU A 120 10.24 -5.79 15.12
N VAL A 121 10.30 -6.02 13.81
CA VAL A 121 9.28 -5.53 12.87
C VAL A 121 7.98 -6.33 13.00
N ALA A 122 8.04 -7.66 12.96
CA ALA A 122 6.85 -8.51 13.05
C ALA A 122 6.20 -8.45 14.43
N GLY A 123 6.98 -8.30 15.50
CA GLY A 123 6.49 -8.14 16.87
C GLY A 123 5.61 -6.90 17.09
N LYS A 124 5.61 -5.94 16.16
CA LYS A 124 4.70 -4.79 16.23
C LYS A 124 3.26 -5.15 15.90
N ALA A 125 3.01 -6.21 15.12
CA ALA A 125 1.65 -6.68 14.84
C ALA A 125 0.89 -7.03 16.14
N PRO A 126 1.38 -7.92 17.02
CA PRO A 126 0.73 -8.18 18.31
C PRO A 126 0.77 -7.00 19.29
N ALA A 127 1.68 -6.03 19.09
CA ALA A 127 1.72 -4.79 19.87
C ALA A 127 0.73 -3.71 19.39
N GLY A 128 -0.09 -3.99 18.36
CA GLY A 128 -1.15 -3.09 17.89
C GLY A 128 -0.90 -2.43 16.53
N ALA A 129 0.19 -2.75 15.82
CA ALA A 129 0.36 -2.28 14.45
C ALA A 129 -0.77 -2.77 13.54
N ARG A 130 -1.03 -1.99 12.49
CA ARG A 130 -2.07 -2.23 11.49
C ARG A 130 -1.46 -2.18 10.09
N PRO A 131 -2.09 -2.77 9.07
CA PRO A 131 -1.64 -2.72 7.68
C PRO A 131 -1.83 -1.32 7.05
N HIS A 132 -1.30 -0.29 7.70
CA HIS A 132 -1.40 1.12 7.33
C HIS A 132 -0.11 1.60 6.66
N HIS A 133 -0.21 2.62 5.80
CA HIS A 133 0.92 3.17 5.06
C HIS A 133 2.01 3.70 5.98
N SER A 134 1.66 4.44 7.04
CA SER A 134 2.63 4.94 8.02
C SER A 134 3.44 3.81 8.68
N PHE A 135 2.80 2.69 9.01
CA PHE A 135 3.52 1.52 9.53
C PHE A 135 4.50 0.97 8.50
N HIS A 136 4.07 0.88 7.23
CA HIS A 136 4.99 0.47 6.17
C HIS A 136 6.20 1.41 6.05
N VAL A 137 6.01 2.73 6.03
CA VAL A 137 7.08 3.70 5.84
C VAL A 137 8.03 3.74 7.04
N PHE A 138 7.49 3.93 8.25
CA PHE A 138 8.30 4.21 9.44
C PHE A 138 8.88 2.96 10.10
N ASP A 139 8.20 1.81 9.98
CA ASP A 139 8.59 0.59 10.69
C ASP A 139 9.09 -0.53 9.77
N VAL A 140 8.69 -0.57 8.51
CA VAL A 140 9.09 -1.65 7.59
C VAL A 140 10.15 -1.18 6.61
N TRP A 141 9.82 -0.21 5.75
CA TRP A 141 10.68 0.28 4.68
C TRP A 141 12.01 0.81 5.23
N ARG A 142 11.98 1.60 6.31
CA ARG A 142 13.17 2.09 7.03
C ARG A 142 14.19 1.00 7.38
N ASN A 143 13.73 -0.23 7.61
CA ASN A 143 14.55 -1.34 8.05
C ASN A 143 14.99 -2.27 6.90
N VAL A 144 14.20 -2.29 5.81
CA VAL A 144 14.41 -3.19 4.66
C VAL A 144 15.32 -2.55 3.63
N ASP A 145 15.13 -1.27 3.33
CA ASP A 145 16.02 -0.56 2.44
C ASP A 145 17.23 -0.11 3.23
N ARG A 146 18.44 -0.55 2.83
CA ARG A 146 19.70 -0.26 3.53
C ARG A 146 20.14 1.16 3.20
N LEU A 147 19.30 2.11 3.57
CA LEU A 147 19.48 3.56 3.71
C LEU A 147 20.75 4.08 3.03
N SER A 148 20.73 4.18 1.71
CA SER A 148 21.65 5.04 0.98
C SER A 148 20.93 6.34 0.63
N GLY A 149 21.49 7.49 1.01
CA GLY A 149 20.86 8.81 0.81
C GLY A 149 20.20 9.37 2.08
N ASP A 150 19.41 10.45 1.91
CA ASP A 150 18.74 11.15 3.00
C ASP A 150 17.43 10.44 3.40
N VAL A 151 17.55 9.60 4.41
CA VAL A 151 16.45 8.82 4.98
C VAL A 151 15.32 9.70 5.48
N LEU A 152 15.64 10.83 6.12
CA LEU A 152 14.63 11.70 6.70
C LEU A 152 13.83 12.37 5.59
N ALA A 153 14.49 12.81 4.52
CA ALA A 153 13.82 13.35 3.34
C ALA A 153 12.89 12.30 2.69
N THR A 154 13.33 11.05 2.54
CA THR A 154 12.48 9.98 1.98
C THR A 154 11.26 9.69 2.87
N LEU A 155 11.46 9.61 4.19
CA LEU A 155 10.36 9.39 5.14
C LEU A 155 9.35 10.54 5.11
N ASP A 156 9.82 11.79 5.03
CA ASP A 156 8.94 12.95 4.95
C ASP A 156 8.17 13.00 3.61
N ASN A 157 8.84 12.71 2.49
CA ASN A 157 8.22 12.64 1.16
C ASN A 157 7.21 11.48 1.01
N CYS A 158 7.33 10.42 1.82
CA CYS A 158 6.37 9.31 1.86
C CYS A 158 5.27 9.51 2.90
N ARG A 159 5.41 10.46 3.82
CA ARG A 159 4.39 10.72 4.84
C ARG A 159 3.17 11.36 4.20
N ILE A 160 1.99 10.83 4.52
CA ILE A 160 0.74 11.48 4.14
C ILE A 160 0.60 12.81 4.89
N SER A 161 0.42 13.88 4.12
CA SER A 161 0.31 15.25 4.61
C SER A 161 -0.82 15.99 3.89
N TRP A 162 -1.22 17.11 4.47
CA TRP A 162 -2.18 18.06 3.93
C TRP A 162 -1.61 19.46 4.13
N GLY A 163 -1.78 20.36 3.16
CA GLY A 163 -1.21 21.71 3.19
C GLY A 163 -1.20 22.36 1.82
#